data_AF-B7JWD3-F1
#
_entry.id   AF-B7JWD3-F1
#
_cell.length_a   1.000
_cell.length_b   1.000
_cell.length_c   1.000
_cell.angle_alpha   90.00
_cell.angle_beta   90.00
_cell.angle_gamma   90.00
#
_symmetry.space_group_name_H-M   'P 1'
#
loop_
_entity.id
_entity.type
_entity.pdbx_description
1 polymer ?
#
loop_
_entity_poly.entity_id
_entity_poly.type
_entity_poly.pdbx_seq_one_letter_code
_entity_poly.pdbx_strand_id
1 'polypeptide(L)' 'MSKRVYLTLPDKVYEALERWADEQGRPVANLAAYLVERAVEKAESEGKIPLNKNNPKT' A
#
# COMPACT_ATOMS: atom_id res chain seq x y z
N MET A 1 3.07 11.57 9.39
CA MET A 1 1.63 11.90 9.27
C MET A 1 1.01 10.90 8.30
N SER A 2 -0.06 10.20 8.70
CA SER A 2 -0.79 9.29 7.80
C SER A 2 -2.00 9.99 7.16
N LYS A 3 -2.37 9.56 5.96
CA LYS A 3 -3.58 9.99 5.25
C LYS A 3 -4.47 8.76 5.05
N ARG A 4 -5.79 8.93 5.19
CA ARG A 4 -6.77 7.85 4.98
C ARG A 4 -7.31 7.92 3.56
N VAL A 5 -7.38 6.76 2.92
CA VAL A 5 -8.01 6.55 1.62
C VAL A 5 -9.00 5.40 1.73
N TYR A 6 -10.00 5.39 0.85
CA TYR A 6 -10.96 4.30 0.70
C TYR A 6 -10.69 3.61 -0.63
N LEU A 7 -10.61 2.29 -0.62
CA LEU A 7 -10.34 1.47 -1.81
C LEU A 7 -11.51 0.50 -2.02
N THR A 8 -11.93 0.35 -3.27
CA THR A 8 -12.83 -0.73 -3.68
C THR A 8 -11.99 -1.82 -4.32
N LEU A 9 -12.10 -3.05 -3.82
CA LEU A 9 -11.32 -4.20 -4.28
C LEU A 9 -12.27 -5.25 -4.86
N PRO A 10 -11.86 -6.01 -5.89
CA PRO A 10 -12.57 -7.23 -6.27
C PRO A 10 -12.61 -8.22 -5.11
N ASP A 11 -13.72 -8.95 -4.95
CA ASP A 11 -13.93 -9.91 -3.85
C ASP A 11 -12.76 -10.88 -3.68
N LYS A 12 -12.32 -11.49 -4.79
CA LYS A 12 -11.17 -12.42 -4.82
C LYS A 12 -9.89 -11.81 -4.22
N VAL A 13 -9.67 -10.52 -4.40
CA VAL A 13 -8.50 -9.82 -3.84
C VAL A 13 -8.69 -9.60 -2.34
N TYR A 14 -9.89 -9.21 -1.91
CA TYR A 14 -10.20 -9.01 -0.50
C TYR A 14 -10.08 -10.33 0.29
N GLU A 15 -10.66 -11.42 -0.21
CA GLU A 15 -10.58 -12.75 0.42
C GLU A 15 -9.14 -13.27 0.55
N ALA A 16 -8.27 -12.93 -0.42
CA ALA A 16 -6.85 -13.26 -0.32
C ALA A 16 -6.14 -12.44 0.77
N LEU A 17 -6.48 -11.15 0.88
CA LEU A 17 -5.94 -10.28 1.93
C LEU A 17 -6.45 -10.69 3.32
N GLU A 18 -7.72 -11.08 3.44
CA GLU A 18 -8.32 -11.53 4.70
C GLU A 18 -7.57 -12.74 5.25
N ARG A 19 -7.47 -13.82 4.47
CA ARG A 19 -6.73 -15.02 4.86
C ARG A 19 -5.27 -14.73 5.24
N TRP A 20 -4.62 -13.83 4.50
CA TRP A 20 -3.24 -13.48 4.79
C TRP A 20 -3.10 -12.62 6.06
N ALA A 21 -4.04 -11.72 6.31
CA ALA A 21 -4.05 -10.89 7.50
C ALA A 21 -4.32 -11.73 8.77
N ASP A 22 -5.23 -12.71 8.67
CA ASP A 22 -5.56 -13.65 9.73
C ASP A 22 -4.36 -14.51 10.12
N GLU A 23 -3.63 -15.06 9.14
CA GLU A 23 -2.40 -15.83 9.38
C GLU A 23 -1.33 -15.01 10.13
N GLN A 24 -1.33 -13.69 9.95
CA GLN A 24 -0.40 -12.78 10.64
C GLN A 24 -0.95 -12.16 11.93
N GLY A 25 -2.20 -12.48 12.30
CA GLY A 25 -2.85 -11.92 13.48
C GLY A 25 -3.00 -10.39 13.44
N ARG A 26 -3.26 -9.80 12.27
CA ARG A 26 -3.40 -8.34 12.11
C ARG A 26 -4.62 -7.94 11.29
N PRO A 27 -5.15 -6.71 11.45
CA PRO A 27 -6.28 -6.24 10.64
C PRO A 27 -5.95 -6.16 9.14
N VAL A 28 -6.94 -6.47 8.29
CA VAL A 28 -6.86 -6.37 6.81
C VAL A 28 -6.48 -4.96 6.34
N ALA A 29 -6.91 -3.92 7.05
CA ALA A 29 -6.52 -2.54 6.70
C ALA A 29 -5.02 -2.30 6.92
N ASN A 30 -4.45 -2.84 8.00
CA ASN A 30 -3.02 -2.76 8.26
C ASN A 30 -2.26 -3.61 7.23
N LEU A 31 -2.73 -4.85 7.00
CA LEU A 31 -2.67 -5.58 5.72
C LEU A 31 -2.24 -4.76 4.49
N ALA A 32 -3.28 -4.19 3.91
CA ALA A 32 -3.27 -3.43 2.68
C ALA A 32 -2.38 -2.19 2.76
N ALA A 33 -2.37 -1.45 3.88
CA ALA A 33 -1.54 -0.26 4.02
C ALA A 33 -0.05 -0.57 3.81
N TYR A 34 0.45 -1.63 4.45
CA TYR A 34 1.83 -2.09 4.27
C TYR A 34 2.11 -2.53 2.83
N LEU A 35 1.19 -3.26 2.20
CA LEU A 35 1.38 -3.73 0.83
C LEU A 35 1.41 -2.57 -0.16
N VAL A 36 0.57 -1.56 0.03
CA VAL A 36 0.58 -0.33 -0.77
C VAL A 36 1.90 0.41 -0.59
N GLU A 37 2.40 0.55 0.64
CA GLU A 37 3.70 1.16 0.92
C GLU A 37 4.83 0.43 0.18
N ARG A 38 4.92 -0.90 0.30
CA ARG A 38 5.93 -1.70 -0.42
C ARG A 38 5.82 -1.60 -1.94
N ALA A 39 4.61 -1.54 -2.47
CA ALA A 39 4.40 -1.37 -3.91
C ALA A 39 4.86 0.02 -4.39
N VAL A 40 4.62 1.07 -3.59
CA VAL A 40 5.08 2.43 -3.88
C VAL A 40 6.60 2.51 -3.82
N GLU A 41 7.26 2.00 -2.76
CA GLU A 41 8.72 1.97 -2.64
C GLU A 41 9.38 1.26 -3.84
N LYS A 42 8.80 0.14 -4.29
CA LYS A 42 9.27 -0.57 -5.48
C LYS A 42 9.08 0.26 -6.75
N ALA A 43 7.94 0.95 -6.89
CA ALA A 43 7.69 1.79 -8.06
C ALA A 43 8.61 3.03 -8.09
N GLU A 44 8.98 3.58 -6.94
CA GLU A 44 9.97 4.65 -6.81
C GLU A 44 11.36 4.17 -7.23
N SER A 45 11.81 3.00 -6.75
CA SER A 45 13.12 2.44 -7.11
C SER A 45 13.24 2.07 -8.59
N GLU A 46 12.12 1.70 -9.21
CA GLU A 46 12.01 1.44 -10.65
C GLU A 46 11.81 2.71 -11.49
N GLY A 47 11.74 3.90 -10.88
CA GLY A 47 11.54 5.17 -11.57
C GLY A 47 10.16 5.35 -12.21
N LYS A 48 9.15 4.56 -11.79
CA LYS A 48 7.79 4.61 -12.33
C LYS A 48 6.97 5.76 -11.77
N ILE A 49 7.30 6.23 -10.57
CA ILE A 49 6.63 7.37 -9.93
C ILE A 49 7.45 8.63 -10.23
N PRO A 50 6.84 9.67 -10.82
CA PRO A 50 7.54 10.91 -11.11
C PRO A 50 8.02 11.58 -9.83
N LEU A 51 9.25 12.11 -9.85
CA LEU A 51 9.79 12.89 -8.73
C LEU A 51 8.87 14.06 -8.42
N ASN A 52 8.58 14.25 -7.13
CA ASN A 52 7.77 15.37 -6.67
C ASN A 52 8.55 16.68 -6.87
N LYS A 53 8.14 17.49 -7.86
CA LYS A 53 8.78 18.78 -8.20
C LYS A 53 8.70 19.83 -7.09
N ASN A 54 7.92 19.59 -6.02
CA ASN A 54 7.68 20.56 -4.95
C ASN A 54 8.45 20.30 -3.65
N ASN A 55 9.44 19.40 -3.63
CA ASN A 55 10.28 19.19 -2.44
C ASN A 55 11.76 19.47 -2.74
N PRO A 56 12.20 20.74 -2.70
CA PRO A 56 13.61 21.10 -2.86
C PRO A 56 14.38 20.78 -1.58
N LYS A 57 14.77 19.52 -1.39
CA LYS A 57 15.80 19.13 -0.41
C LYS A 57 16.61 17.94 -0.93
N THR A 58 17.53 18.23 -1.84
CA THR A 58 18.91 17.74 -1.74
C THR A 58 19.73 18.78 -1.00
#